data_AF-A0A951FYI4-F1
#
_entry.id   AF-A0A951FYI4-F1
#
_cell.length_a   1.000
_cell.length_b   1.000
_cell.length_c   1.000
_cell.angle_alpha   90.00
_cell.angle_beta   90.00
_cell.angle_gamma   90.00
#
_symmetry.space_group_name_H-M   'P 1'
#
loop_
_entity.id
_entity.type
_entity.pdbx_description
1 polymer ?
#
loop_
_entity_poly.entity_id
_entity_poly.type
_entity_poly.pdbx_seq_one_letter_code
_entity_poly.pdbx_strand_id
1 'polypeptide(L)'
;MEAATQPSQSRPRELSGVKAARIVEAMRTSVAARGIAGSTFDHVAHEAGVSRGLLHYYFGTKEQLLIEVVRRECAVRTERLEQAIEAAADAEDVLDALVRSFEDWLGDGPAPVMIYEMLTLAQRNEEIAGELAELGRRTRSHLAGALERKRAAGVLSLRVESELAAMFLFALADGVIVRRLSEPELDIGPLTEQAIAAARAVLS
;
A
#
# COMPACT_ATOMS: atom_id res chain seq x y z
N MET A 1 -34.28 4.94 52.01
CA MET A 1 -34.58 3.90 51.00
C MET A 1 -34.74 4.65 49.69
N GLU A 2 -33.64 4.85 48.96
CA GLU A 2 -33.64 5.49 47.64
C GLU A 2 -32.48 4.87 46.86
N ALA A 3 -32.81 3.90 46.02
CA ALA A 3 -31.93 3.37 45.01
C ALA A 3 -32.27 4.08 43.69
N ALA A 4 -31.46 5.06 43.31
CA ALA A 4 -31.52 5.68 41.99
C ALA A 4 -30.24 5.34 41.23
N THR A 5 -30.42 4.46 40.26
CA THR A 5 -29.46 3.90 39.31
C THR A 5 -28.63 4.98 38.61
N GLN A 6 -27.31 4.92 38.75
CA GLN A 6 -26.38 5.70 37.93
C GLN A 6 -26.38 5.17 36.49
N PRO A 7 -26.41 6.03 35.46
CA PRO A 7 -26.34 5.59 34.08
C PRO A 7 -24.95 4.99 33.79
N SER A 8 -24.98 3.75 33.32
CA SER A 8 -23.83 2.97 32.87
C SER A 8 -23.02 3.72 31.80
N GLN A 9 -21.78 4.06 32.15
CA GLN A 9 -20.77 4.55 31.20
C GLN A 9 -20.42 3.40 30.24
N SER A 10 -21.07 3.40 29.08
CA SER A 10 -20.76 2.50 27.97
C SER A 10 -19.38 2.85 27.43
N ARG A 11 -18.37 2.04 27.78
CA ARG A 11 -16.97 2.18 27.32
C ARG A 11 -16.87 2.09 25.79
N PRO A 12 -16.43 3.13 25.06
CA PRO A 12 -16.26 3.07 23.62
C PRO A 12 -14.78 2.78 23.25
N ARG A 13 -14.18 1.69 23.75
CA ARG A 13 -12.74 1.43 23.56
C ARG A 13 -12.34 0.13 22.87
N GLU A 14 -13.21 -0.87 22.76
CA GLU A 14 -12.89 -2.15 22.06
C GLU A 14 -13.50 -2.26 20.66
N LEU A 15 -14.56 -1.50 20.37
CA LEU A 15 -15.23 -1.52 19.06
C LEU A 15 -14.43 -0.79 17.97
N SER A 16 -13.38 -0.04 18.32
CA SER A 16 -12.65 0.86 17.42
C SER A 16 -11.77 0.16 16.40
N GLY A 17 -11.03 -0.89 16.78
CA GLY A 17 -10.14 -1.61 15.85
C GLY A 17 -10.91 -2.50 14.89
N VAL A 18 -11.81 -3.34 15.41
CA VAL A 18 -12.53 -4.34 14.60
C VAL A 18 -13.52 -3.70 13.63
N LYS A 19 -14.20 -2.61 14.02
CA LYS A 19 -15.12 -1.92 13.10
C LYS A 19 -14.38 -1.13 12.02
N ALA A 20 -13.32 -0.40 12.40
CA ALA A 20 -12.50 0.32 11.42
C ALA A 20 -11.91 -0.66 10.39
N ALA A 21 -11.34 -1.79 10.84
CA ALA A 21 -10.80 -2.82 9.95
C ALA A 21 -11.87 -3.39 8.99
N ARG A 22 -13.10 -3.62 9.46
CA ARG A 22 -14.21 -4.05 8.60
C ARG A 22 -14.61 -3.00 7.57
N ILE A 23 -14.61 -1.73 7.94
CA ILE A 23 -14.92 -0.64 7.00
C ILE A 23 -13.84 -0.53 5.92
N VAL A 24 -12.56 -0.61 6.30
CA VAL A 24 -11.44 -0.62 5.34
C VAL A 24 -11.55 -1.82 4.39
N GLU A 25 -11.87 -3.00 4.91
CA GLU A 25 -12.03 -4.21 4.09
C GLU A 25 -13.23 -4.13 3.13
N ALA A 26 -14.36 -3.58 3.59
CA ALA A 26 -15.53 -3.33 2.75
C ALA A 26 -15.23 -2.31 1.66
N MET A 27 -14.47 -1.24 1.96
CA MET A 27 -14.02 -0.30 0.94
C MET A 27 -13.11 -0.98 -0.09
N ARG A 28 -12.13 -1.77 0.37
CA ARG A 28 -11.22 -2.52 -0.50
C ARG A 28 -11.99 -3.44 -1.46
N THR A 29 -12.94 -4.22 -0.93
CA THR A 29 -13.78 -5.13 -1.71
C THR A 29 -14.67 -4.37 -2.68
N SER A 30 -15.29 -3.28 -2.25
CA SER A 30 -16.10 -2.44 -3.12
C SER A 30 -15.29 -1.85 -4.27
N VAL A 31 -14.06 -1.38 -4.04
CA VAL A 31 -13.21 -0.84 -5.11
C VAL A 31 -12.79 -1.94 -6.08
N ALA A 32 -12.44 -3.13 -5.58
CA ALA A 32 -12.13 -4.28 -6.44
C ALA A 32 -13.31 -4.63 -7.37
N ALA A 33 -14.54 -4.57 -6.86
CA ALA A 33 -15.72 -4.96 -7.62
C ALA A 33 -16.30 -3.84 -8.52
N ARG A 34 -16.16 -2.57 -8.13
CA ARG A 34 -16.93 -1.44 -8.71
C ARG A 34 -16.08 -0.22 -9.08
N GLY A 35 -14.76 -0.30 -8.89
CA GLY A 35 -13.85 0.84 -9.00
C GLY A 35 -14.07 1.88 -7.89
N ILE A 36 -13.22 2.91 -7.87
CA ILE A 36 -13.35 3.98 -6.86
C ILE A 36 -14.67 4.72 -7.05
N ALA A 37 -15.01 5.14 -8.27
CA ALA A 37 -16.22 5.93 -8.54
C ALA A 37 -17.50 5.24 -8.03
N GLY A 38 -17.66 3.93 -8.28
CA GLY A 38 -18.81 3.14 -7.84
C GLY A 38 -18.84 2.80 -6.34
N SER A 39 -17.76 3.04 -5.61
CA SER A 39 -17.67 2.73 -4.17
C SER A 39 -18.14 3.90 -3.32
N THR A 40 -19.40 3.89 -2.89
CA THR A 40 -19.99 4.95 -2.07
C THR A 40 -19.98 4.60 -0.58
N PHE A 41 -20.01 5.62 0.29
CA PHE A 41 -20.15 5.40 1.73
C PHE A 41 -21.40 4.60 2.11
N ASP A 42 -22.52 4.75 1.39
CA ASP A 42 -23.72 3.96 1.65
C ASP A 42 -23.49 2.48 1.35
N HIS A 43 -22.81 2.20 0.22
CA HIS A 43 -22.47 0.84 -0.15
C HIS A 43 -21.54 0.20 0.89
N VAL A 44 -20.47 0.90 1.25
CA VAL A 44 -19.46 0.42 2.20
C VAL A 44 -20.05 0.25 3.60
N ALA A 45 -20.93 1.15 4.04
CA ALA A 45 -21.60 1.04 5.33
C ALA A 45 -22.48 -0.22 5.40
N HIS A 46 -23.25 -0.47 4.33
CA HIS A 46 -24.06 -1.67 4.20
C HIS A 46 -23.19 -2.94 4.22
N GLU A 47 -22.13 -2.98 3.42
CA GLU A 47 -21.21 -4.13 3.33
C GLU A 47 -20.46 -4.39 4.64
N ALA A 48 -20.02 -3.34 5.34
CA ALA A 48 -19.35 -3.47 6.64
C ALA A 48 -20.32 -3.76 7.81
N GLY A 49 -21.63 -3.69 7.59
CA GLY A 49 -22.65 -3.86 8.63
C GLY A 49 -22.62 -2.76 9.70
N VAL A 50 -22.41 -1.51 9.28
CA VAL A 50 -22.32 -0.34 10.16
C VAL A 50 -23.18 0.82 9.64
N SER A 51 -23.42 1.85 10.47
CA SER A 51 -24.11 3.05 10.01
C SER A 51 -23.19 3.96 9.21
N ARG A 52 -23.74 4.73 8.26
CA ARG A 52 -22.99 5.76 7.51
C ARG A 52 -22.33 6.79 8.44
N GLY A 53 -23.01 7.17 9.53
CA GLY A 53 -22.45 8.08 10.54
C GLY A 53 -21.16 7.55 11.18
N LEU A 54 -21.01 6.21 11.25
CA LEU A 54 -19.80 5.60 11.79
C LEU A 54 -18.61 5.70 10.81
N LEU A 55 -18.85 5.66 9.49
CA LEU A 55 -17.80 5.88 8.49
C LEU A 55 -17.27 7.32 8.59
N HIS A 56 -18.18 8.30 8.64
CA HIS A 56 -17.79 9.71 8.83
C HIS A 56 -17.05 9.92 10.16
N TYR A 57 -17.46 9.24 11.22
CA TYR A 57 -16.77 9.32 12.51
C TYR A 57 -15.33 8.78 12.45
N TYR A 58 -15.08 7.65 11.77
CA TYR A 58 -13.74 7.07 11.71
C TYR A 58 -12.83 7.70 10.66
N PHE A 59 -13.37 8.04 9.49
CA PHE A 59 -12.57 8.37 8.30
C PHE A 59 -12.86 9.75 7.75
N GLY A 60 -13.94 10.41 8.16
CA GLY A 60 -14.33 11.73 7.65
C GLY A 60 -14.88 11.67 6.22
N THR A 61 -14.00 11.44 5.24
CA THR A 61 -14.29 11.45 3.80
C THR A 61 -14.00 10.11 3.13
N LYS A 62 -14.49 9.94 1.90
CA LYS A 62 -14.23 8.75 1.10
C LYS A 62 -12.77 8.65 0.71
N GLU A 63 -12.15 9.79 0.42
CA GLU A 63 -10.77 9.94 0.03
C GLU A 63 -9.83 9.54 1.18
N GLN A 64 -10.17 9.93 2.41
CA GLN A 64 -9.45 9.48 3.61
C GLN A 64 -9.60 7.97 3.84
N LEU A 65 -10.81 7.41 3.65
CA LEU A 65 -10.99 5.96 3.72
C LEU A 65 -10.18 5.23 2.63
N LEU A 66 -10.05 5.79 1.43
CA LEU A 66 -9.18 5.24 0.37
C LEU A 66 -7.71 5.26 0.79
N ILE A 67 -7.23 6.36 1.41
CA ILE A 67 -5.87 6.42 1.98
C ILE A 67 -5.65 5.28 2.97
N GLU A 68 -6.60 5.01 3.86
CA GLU A 68 -6.45 3.92 4.82
C GLU A 68 -6.40 2.54 4.16
N VAL A 69 -7.15 2.34 3.06
CA VAL A 69 -7.05 1.11 2.25
C VAL A 69 -5.64 0.99 1.67
N VAL A 70 -5.14 2.01 0.97
CA VAL A 70 -3.79 1.97 0.38
C VAL A 70 -2.72 1.80 1.45
N ARG A 71 -2.83 2.51 2.58
CA ARG A 71 -1.88 2.42 3.69
C ARG A 71 -1.82 1.00 4.25
N ARG A 72 -2.96 0.34 4.43
CA ARG A 72 -3.03 -1.05 4.90
C ARG A 72 -2.40 -2.02 3.90
N GLU A 73 -2.71 -1.86 2.61
CA GLU A 73 -2.11 -2.67 1.54
C GLU A 73 -0.58 -2.51 1.47
N CYS A 74 -0.11 -1.26 1.49
CA CYS A 74 1.32 -0.94 1.53
C CYS A 74 2.00 -1.52 2.77
N ALA A 75 1.38 -1.43 3.96
CA ALA A 75 1.96 -1.97 5.19
C ALA A 75 2.13 -3.50 5.12
N VAL A 76 1.09 -4.23 4.69
CA VAL A 76 1.15 -5.70 4.55
C VAL A 76 2.21 -6.12 3.53
N ARG A 77 2.29 -5.41 2.39
CA ARG A 77 3.28 -5.71 1.35
C ARG A 77 4.71 -5.38 1.80
N THR A 78 4.89 -4.24 2.47
CA THR A 78 6.19 -3.82 3.00
C THR A 78 6.70 -4.81 4.05
N GLU A 79 5.84 -5.27 4.97
CA GLU A 79 6.22 -6.24 5.99
C GLU A 79 6.63 -7.59 5.38
N ARG A 80 5.89 -8.07 4.38
CA ARG A 80 6.25 -9.32 3.66
C ARG A 80 7.56 -9.19 2.90
N LEU A 81 7.77 -8.07 2.20
CA LEU A 81 9.00 -7.81 1.48
C LEU A 81 10.18 -7.72 2.44
N GLU A 82 10.03 -7.02 3.57
CA GLU A 82 11.07 -6.92 4.59
C GLU A 82 11.43 -8.31 5.13
N GLN A 83 10.45 -9.15 5.48
CA GLN A 83 10.71 -10.52 5.93
C GLN A 83 11.45 -11.36 4.88
N ALA A 84 11.07 -11.24 3.60
CA ALA A 84 11.70 -11.95 2.50
C ALA A 84 13.15 -11.48 2.28
N ILE A 85 13.39 -10.16 2.33
CA ILE A 85 14.74 -9.60 2.27
C ILE A 85 15.54 -10.10 3.46
N GLU A 86 15.05 -10.00 4.71
CA GLU A 86 15.79 -10.48 5.89
C GLU A 86 16.20 -11.95 5.79
N ALA A 87 15.40 -12.81 5.17
CA ALA A 87 15.72 -14.22 4.94
C ALA A 87 16.75 -14.47 3.81
N ALA A 88 17.03 -13.49 2.94
CA ALA A 88 17.91 -13.63 1.79
C ALA A 88 19.37 -13.92 2.17
N ALA A 89 20.01 -14.88 1.52
CA ALA A 89 21.39 -15.27 1.75
C ALA A 89 22.38 -14.52 0.84
N ASP A 90 21.93 -14.07 -0.32
CA ASP A 90 22.73 -13.32 -1.29
C ASP A 90 21.91 -12.25 -2.04
N ALA A 91 22.55 -11.54 -2.97
CA ALA A 91 21.93 -10.48 -3.76
C ALA A 91 20.83 -10.99 -4.72
N GLU A 92 20.92 -12.23 -5.20
CA GLU A 92 19.90 -12.81 -6.07
C GLU A 92 18.64 -13.15 -5.28
N ASP A 93 18.78 -13.67 -4.05
CA ASP A 93 17.63 -13.88 -3.16
C ASP A 93 16.88 -12.55 -2.86
N VAL A 94 17.61 -11.44 -2.70
CA VAL A 94 17.01 -10.11 -2.52
C VAL A 94 16.30 -9.65 -3.78
N LEU A 95 16.89 -9.88 -4.95
CA LEU A 95 16.25 -9.58 -6.23
C LEU A 95 14.97 -10.40 -6.41
N ASP A 96 15.00 -11.69 -6.11
CA ASP A 96 13.84 -12.58 -6.18
C ASP A 96 12.72 -12.12 -5.24
N ALA A 97 13.05 -11.66 -4.02
CA ALA A 97 12.07 -11.08 -3.09
C ALA A 97 11.40 -9.82 -3.67
N LEU A 98 12.18 -8.94 -4.32
CA LEU A 98 11.67 -7.74 -4.98
C LEU A 98 10.77 -8.09 -6.18
N VAL A 99 11.18 -9.05 -7.01
CA VAL A 99 10.41 -9.51 -8.17
C VAL A 99 9.08 -10.11 -7.74
N ARG A 100 9.07 -11.01 -6.76
CA ARG A 100 7.83 -11.58 -6.23
C ARG A 100 6.91 -10.52 -5.63
N SER A 101 7.47 -9.56 -4.90
CA SER A 101 6.67 -8.46 -4.35
C SER A 101 6.07 -7.58 -5.45
N PHE A 102 6.78 -7.39 -6.55
CA PHE A 102 6.31 -6.67 -7.73
C PHE A 102 5.23 -7.45 -8.50
N GLU A 103 5.38 -8.76 -8.68
CA GLU A 103 4.37 -9.63 -9.30
C GLU A 103 3.08 -9.66 -8.47
N ASP A 104 3.20 -9.78 -7.14
CA ASP A 104 2.07 -9.67 -6.21
C ASP A 104 1.40 -8.29 -6.31
N TRP A 105 2.18 -7.24 -6.57
CA TRP A 105 1.65 -5.90 -6.81
C TRP A 105 0.87 -5.85 -8.12
N LEU A 106 1.39 -6.44 -9.19
CA LEU A 106 0.79 -6.49 -10.54
C LEU A 106 -0.41 -7.43 -10.70
N GLY A 107 -0.64 -8.35 -9.75
CA GLY A 107 -1.80 -9.23 -9.78
C GLY A 107 -3.15 -8.47 -9.79
N ASP A 108 -4.25 -9.19 -9.95
CA ASP A 108 -5.61 -8.62 -10.22
C ASP A 108 -6.26 -7.86 -9.04
N GLY A 109 -5.47 -7.40 -8.05
CA GLY A 109 -5.97 -6.59 -6.94
C GLY A 109 -6.22 -5.12 -7.34
N PRO A 110 -7.09 -4.39 -6.62
CA PRO A 110 -7.39 -2.99 -6.93
C PRO A 110 -6.24 -2.01 -6.61
N ALA A 111 -5.21 -2.45 -5.88
CA ALA A 111 -4.22 -1.57 -5.27
C ALA A 111 -3.40 -0.73 -6.27
N PRO A 112 -2.88 -1.27 -7.40
CA PRO A 112 -2.16 -0.47 -8.38
C PRO A 112 -3.02 0.66 -8.95
N VAL A 113 -4.21 0.32 -9.43
CA VAL A 113 -5.16 1.29 -10.00
C VAL A 113 -5.53 2.36 -8.97
N MET A 114 -5.78 1.95 -7.72
CA MET A 114 -6.12 2.87 -6.63
C MET A 114 -5.02 3.89 -6.36
N ILE A 115 -3.75 3.48 -6.32
CA ILE A 115 -2.63 4.40 -6.12
C ILE A 115 -2.58 5.45 -7.24
N TYR A 116 -2.69 5.04 -8.51
CA TYR A 116 -2.62 6.00 -9.62
C TYR A 116 -3.82 6.96 -9.64
N GLU A 117 -5.04 6.48 -9.39
CA GLU A 117 -6.20 7.36 -9.27
C GLU A 117 -6.02 8.38 -8.14
N MET A 118 -5.50 7.94 -6.99
CA MET A 118 -5.21 8.83 -5.87
C MET A 118 -4.09 9.83 -6.16
N LEU A 119 -3.06 9.45 -6.92
CA LEU A 119 -2.02 10.38 -7.38
C LEU A 119 -2.60 11.49 -8.27
N THR A 120 -3.59 11.17 -9.11
CA THR A 120 -4.30 12.20 -9.90
C THR A 120 -5.13 13.11 -9.02
N LEU A 121 -5.81 12.56 -8.00
CA LEU A 121 -6.60 13.33 -7.05
C LEU A 121 -5.73 14.28 -6.22
N ALA A 122 -4.55 13.83 -5.80
CA ALA A 122 -3.59 14.61 -5.04
C ALA A 122 -3.14 15.90 -5.76
N GLN A 123 -3.22 15.96 -7.10
CA GLN A 123 -2.93 17.19 -7.85
C GLN A 123 -3.89 18.35 -7.55
N ARG A 124 -5.05 18.06 -6.95
CA ARG A 124 -6.11 19.04 -6.66
C ARG A 124 -6.55 19.03 -5.20
N ASN A 125 -5.93 18.19 -4.36
CA ASN A 125 -6.27 18.04 -2.95
C ASN A 125 -4.99 17.91 -2.12
N GLU A 126 -4.60 19.00 -1.43
CA GLU A 126 -3.36 19.10 -0.65
C GLU A 126 -3.31 18.12 0.52
N GLU A 127 -4.45 17.82 1.13
CA GLU A 127 -4.53 16.86 2.24
C GLU A 127 -4.17 15.45 1.77
N ILE A 128 -4.75 15.02 0.64
CA ILE A 128 -4.45 13.73 0.02
C ILE A 128 -3.01 13.69 -0.50
N ALA A 129 -2.51 14.80 -1.03
CA ALA A 129 -1.12 14.90 -1.47
C ALA A 129 -0.14 14.70 -0.31
N GLY A 130 -0.40 15.32 0.84
CA GLY A 130 0.41 15.14 2.05
C GLY A 130 0.44 13.69 2.53
N GLU A 131 -0.73 13.05 2.58
CA GLU A 131 -0.89 11.65 3.02
C GLU A 131 -0.21 10.65 2.08
N LEU A 132 -0.37 10.80 0.76
CA LEU A 132 0.33 9.95 -0.22
C LEU A 132 1.84 10.17 -0.19
N ALA A 133 2.30 11.42 -0.09
CA ALA A 133 3.72 11.72 -0.02
C ALA A 133 4.36 11.09 1.23
N GLU A 134 3.67 11.13 2.37
CA GLU A 134 4.12 10.49 3.60
C GLU A 134 4.10 8.97 3.51
N LEU A 135 3.07 8.38 2.89
CA LEU A 135 3.04 6.95 2.63
C LEU A 135 4.20 6.50 1.75
N GLY A 136 4.42 7.18 0.62
CA GLY A 136 5.53 6.88 -0.29
C GLY A 136 6.91 7.04 0.36
N ARG A 137 7.11 8.09 1.18
CA ARG A 137 8.34 8.25 1.97
C ARG A 137 8.56 7.07 2.92
N ARG A 138 7.54 6.69 3.70
CA ARG A 138 7.65 5.58 4.66
C ARG A 138 7.98 4.25 3.96
N THR A 139 7.23 3.90 2.92
CA THR A 139 7.48 2.65 2.16
C THR A 139 8.89 2.62 1.56
N ARG A 140 9.35 3.75 1.02
CA ARG A 140 10.73 3.87 0.49
C ARG A 140 11.78 3.69 1.58
N SER A 141 11.65 4.40 2.70
CA SER A 141 12.62 4.30 3.80
C SER A 141 12.65 2.91 4.45
N HIS A 142 11.53 2.18 4.48
CA HIS A 142 11.51 0.78 4.91
C HIS A 142 12.37 -0.11 4.01
N LEU A 143 12.19 -0.02 2.69
CA LEU A 143 13.00 -0.79 1.74
C LEU A 143 14.48 -0.39 1.82
N ALA A 144 14.78 0.90 1.85
CA ALA A 144 16.15 1.40 1.98
C ALA A 144 16.83 0.86 3.24
N GLY A 145 16.13 0.86 4.37
CA GLY A 145 16.63 0.30 5.63
C GLY A 145 16.93 -1.20 5.54
N ALA A 146 16.08 -1.98 4.86
CA ALA A 146 16.32 -3.41 4.66
C ALA A 146 17.54 -3.67 3.73
N LEU A 147 17.65 -2.91 2.64
CA LEU A 147 18.80 -2.98 1.74
C LEU A 147 20.10 -2.59 2.45
N GLU A 148 20.08 -1.56 3.29
CA GLU A 148 21.24 -1.12 4.05
C GLU A 148 21.70 -2.19 5.05
N ARG A 149 20.77 -2.87 5.74
CA ARG A 149 21.12 -3.99 6.63
C ARG A 149 21.80 -5.13 5.87
N LYS A 150 21.32 -5.47 4.67
CA LYS A 150 21.96 -6.48 3.82
C LYS A 150 23.32 -6.06 3.29
N ARG A 151 23.47 -4.79 2.93
CA ARG A 151 24.77 -4.21 2.55
C ARG A 151 25.76 -4.28 3.72
N ALA A 152 25.35 -3.87 4.92
CA ALA A 152 26.18 -3.90 6.12
C ALA A 152 26.57 -5.33 6.55
N ALA A 153 25.70 -6.31 6.29
CA ALA A 153 25.98 -7.72 6.51
C ALA A 153 26.86 -8.37 5.42
N GLY A 154 27.21 -7.64 4.35
CA GLY A 154 27.99 -8.16 3.22
C GLY A 154 27.22 -9.13 2.32
N VAL A 155 25.88 -9.17 2.41
CA VAL A 155 25.01 -10.03 1.59
C VAL A 155 24.85 -9.50 0.17
N LEU A 156 24.88 -8.18 0.01
CA LEU A 156 24.81 -7.50 -1.28
C LEU A 156 25.71 -6.26 -1.29
N SER A 157 25.94 -5.70 -2.48
CA SER A 157 26.58 -4.40 -2.66
C SER A 157 25.60 -3.45 -3.31
N LEU A 158 25.58 -2.18 -2.89
CA LEU A 158 24.77 -1.14 -3.55
C LEU A 158 25.70 -0.20 -4.31
N ARG A 159 25.39 0.06 -5.58
CA ARG A 159 26.14 1.03 -6.40
C ARG A 159 25.89 2.48 -6.01
N VAL A 160 24.78 2.72 -5.32
CA VAL A 160 24.32 4.03 -4.87
C VAL A 160 23.90 3.92 -3.40
N GLU A 161 23.63 5.07 -2.78
CA GLU A 161 23.09 5.11 -1.43
C GLU A 161 21.72 4.41 -1.37
N SER A 162 21.41 3.77 -0.23
CA SER A 162 20.26 2.88 -0.03
C SER A 162 18.92 3.53 -0.36
N GLU A 163 18.73 4.82 -0.06
CA GLU A 163 17.48 5.52 -0.38
C GLU A 163 17.34 5.80 -1.87
N LEU A 164 18.45 6.11 -2.56
CA LEU A 164 18.44 6.28 -4.01
C LEU A 164 18.22 4.93 -4.73
N ALA A 165 18.80 3.84 -4.20
CA ALA A 165 18.54 2.49 -4.70
C ALA A 165 17.05 2.14 -4.58
N ALA A 166 16.45 2.32 -3.40
CA ALA A 166 15.03 2.08 -3.19
C ALA A 166 14.16 2.95 -4.12
N MET A 167 14.46 4.24 -4.23
CA MET A 167 13.74 5.15 -5.15
C MET A 167 13.81 4.67 -6.60
N PHE A 168 14.99 4.23 -7.07
CA PHE A 168 15.16 3.72 -8.42
C PHE A 168 14.38 2.43 -8.65
N LEU A 169 14.37 1.50 -7.70
CA LEU A 169 13.60 0.26 -7.78
C LEU A 169 12.09 0.54 -7.87
N PHE A 170 11.56 1.49 -7.08
CA PHE A 170 10.16 1.93 -7.22
C PHE A 170 9.89 2.56 -8.58
N ALA A 171 10.80 3.41 -9.08
CA ALA A 171 10.62 4.04 -10.39
C ALA A 171 10.59 3.02 -11.55
N LEU A 172 11.38 1.95 -11.48
CA LEU A 172 11.33 0.85 -12.43
C LEU A 172 9.98 0.14 -12.38
N ALA A 173 9.51 -0.21 -11.18
CA ALA A 173 8.22 -0.87 -10.97
C ALA A 173 7.07 0.01 -11.49
N ASP A 174 7.04 1.29 -11.13
CA ASP A 174 6.05 2.26 -11.58
C ASP A 174 6.01 2.37 -13.10
N GLY A 175 7.18 2.40 -13.75
CA GLY A 175 7.29 2.44 -15.21
C GLY A 175 6.58 1.26 -15.88
N VAL A 176 6.79 0.04 -15.38
CA VAL A 176 6.12 -1.16 -15.90
C VAL A 176 4.62 -1.10 -15.65
N ILE A 177 4.19 -0.73 -14.43
CA ILE A 177 2.77 -0.65 -14.07
C ILE A 177 2.03 0.37 -14.94
N VAL A 178 2.60 1.56 -15.13
CA VAL A 178 2.01 2.60 -15.98
C VAL A 178 1.82 2.11 -17.40
N ARG A 179 2.79 1.40 -18.00
CA ARG A 179 2.61 0.87 -19.37
C ARG A 179 1.53 -0.20 -19.42
N ARG A 180 1.51 -1.13 -18.46
CA ARG A 180 0.44 -2.14 -18.37
C ARG A 180 -0.95 -1.51 -18.28
N LEU A 181 -1.11 -0.45 -17.48
CA LEU A 181 -2.39 0.23 -17.31
C LEU A 181 -2.79 1.09 -18.51
N SER A 182 -1.82 1.72 -19.17
CA SER A 182 -2.08 2.67 -20.27
C SER A 182 -2.16 1.99 -21.64
N GLU A 183 -1.49 0.85 -21.81
CA GLU A 183 -1.36 0.11 -23.06
C GLU A 183 -1.59 -1.39 -22.79
N PRO A 184 -2.85 -1.82 -22.55
CA PRO A 184 -3.15 -3.20 -22.13
C PRO A 184 -2.83 -4.26 -23.19
N GLU A 185 -2.71 -3.87 -24.47
CA GLU A 185 -2.33 -4.74 -25.58
C GLU A 185 -0.81 -4.90 -25.72
N LEU A 186 -0.02 -4.12 -24.99
CA LEU A 186 1.44 -4.17 -25.05
C LEU A 186 1.95 -5.41 -24.31
N ASP A 187 2.81 -6.19 -24.97
CA ASP A 187 3.61 -7.21 -24.27
C ASP A 187 4.64 -6.53 -23.37
N ILE A 188 4.36 -6.52 -22.07
CA ILE A 188 5.24 -5.95 -21.04
C ILE A 188 6.35 -6.89 -20.59
N GLY A 189 6.41 -8.13 -21.09
CA GLY A 189 7.43 -9.12 -20.74
C GLY A 189 8.86 -8.59 -20.94
N PRO A 190 9.22 -8.14 -22.16
CA PRO A 190 10.56 -7.61 -22.43
C PRO A 190 10.92 -6.38 -21.57
N LEU A 191 9.94 -5.50 -21.27
CA LEU A 191 10.16 -4.35 -20.40
C LEU A 191 10.44 -4.80 -18.95
N THR A 192 9.71 -5.81 -18.49
CA THR A 192 9.85 -6.39 -17.14
C THR A 192 11.23 -7.04 -16.99
N GLU A 193 11.68 -7.81 -18.00
CA GLU A 193 13.03 -8.39 -18.02
C GLU A 193 14.13 -7.32 -17.93
N GLN A 194 14.00 -6.22 -18.67
CA GLN A 194 14.95 -5.10 -18.60
C GLN A 194 14.91 -4.38 -17.24
N ALA A 195 13.73 -4.21 -16.65
CA ALA A 195 13.60 -3.66 -15.31
C ALA A 195 14.30 -4.55 -14.26
N ILE A 196 14.15 -5.88 -14.37
CA ILE A 196 14.84 -6.84 -13.49
C ILE A 196 16.36 -6.77 -13.68
N ALA A 197 16.84 -6.68 -14.93
CA ALA A 197 18.27 -6.53 -15.22
C ALA A 197 18.85 -5.22 -14.64
N ALA A 198 18.10 -4.12 -14.76
CA ALA A 198 18.47 -2.83 -14.18
C ALA A 198 18.46 -2.86 -12.64
N ALA A 199 17.47 -3.50 -12.03
CA ALA A 199 17.39 -3.72 -10.59
C ALA A 199 18.60 -4.52 -10.09
N ARG A 200 18.92 -5.64 -10.75
CA ARG A 200 20.09 -6.48 -10.45
C ARG A 200 21.38 -5.65 -10.46
N ALA A 201 21.57 -4.80 -11.47
CA ALA A 201 22.75 -3.97 -11.58
C ALA A 201 22.92 -2.98 -10.41
N VAL A 202 21.85 -2.59 -9.72
CA VAL A 202 21.92 -1.72 -8.53
C VAL A 202 22.29 -2.50 -7.26
N LEU A 203 21.96 -3.80 -7.22
CA LEU A 203 22.20 -4.73 -6.09
C LEU A 203 23.54 -5.49 -6.19
N SER A 204 24.32 -5.26 -7.25
CA SER A 204 25.62 -5.87 -7.54
C SER A 204 26.75 -4.84 -7.53
#